data_AF-A0A518LG31-F1
#
_entry.id   AF-A0A518LG31-F1
#
_cell.length_a   1.000
_cell.length_b   1.000
_cell.length_c   1.000
_cell.angle_alpha   90.00
_cell.angle_beta   90.00
_cell.angle_gamma   90.00
#
_symmetry.space_group_name_H-M   'P 1'
#
loop_
_entity.id
_entity.type
_entity.pdbx_description
1 polymer ?
#
loop_
_entity_poly.entity_id
_entity_poly.type
_entity_poly.pdbx_seq_one_letter_code
_entity_poly.pdbx_strand_id
1 'polypeptide(L)'
;MAGSRWIAVLVLLGTGLAVADEPFIDSWEDLARAAWRCLETGQGHEDYQLFAAIPPYSSAITARNKTLFWEMTRQRKHPVLVYAGFLGLRKVSPEDCLEAASRIVLQLDEGASLQLSGDAVAELARPRPQPTFDQMMASTMRLSSVTETGASVFVGVLPRELLLNWFKKADLAGMNQTLLAYVVDSIKGRGGPQPDLAQKLDATIEGLAKTPGLPRLMYLSYSRPDSPNFEAILKIVLEDESLRPDRDLFHLALVHAGFISSSNAFKNARISNTRRLIIADLLASVLNHKSKQTPPTTQPVGKQANNVPGD
;
A
#
# COMPACT_ATOMS: atom_id res chain seq x y z
N MET A 1 -47.24 -24.13 17.20
CA MET A 1 -47.47 -24.01 15.74
C MET A 1 -47.59 -22.52 15.45
N ALA A 2 -46.51 -21.91 14.97
CA ALA A 2 -46.29 -21.58 13.57
C ALA A 2 -46.80 -20.16 13.27
N GLY A 3 -45.86 -19.21 13.28
CA GLY A 3 -46.07 -17.79 13.00
C GLY A 3 -44.74 -17.06 12.78
N SER A 4 -43.89 -17.67 11.95
CA SER A 4 -43.03 -17.01 10.95
C SER A 4 -42.24 -15.77 11.43
N ARG A 5 -40.98 -15.89 11.89
CA ARG A 5 -39.78 -16.01 11.02
C ARG A 5 -40.03 -15.36 9.66
N TRP A 6 -39.67 -14.08 9.49
CA TRP A 6 -39.27 -13.40 8.23
C TRP A 6 -39.21 -11.87 8.45
N ILE A 7 -38.26 -11.38 9.26
CA ILE A 7 -37.62 -10.06 9.05
C ILE A 7 -36.12 -10.23 9.32
N ALA A 8 -35.53 -11.21 8.63
CA ALA A 8 -34.20 -11.01 8.10
C ALA A 8 -34.41 -10.36 6.72
N VAL A 9 -33.49 -9.49 6.31
CA VAL A 9 -33.45 -8.77 5.02
C VAL A 9 -33.98 -7.33 5.12
N LEU A 10 -33.07 -6.38 4.85
CA LEU A 10 -33.24 -4.92 4.63
C LEU A 10 -33.13 -3.96 5.84
N VAL A 11 -32.04 -4.04 6.60
CA VAL A 11 -31.38 -2.80 7.10
C VAL A 11 -29.89 -2.87 6.76
N LEU A 12 -29.63 -2.78 5.46
CA LEU A 12 -28.50 -2.04 4.92
C LEU A 12 -28.76 -0.56 5.24
N LEU A 13 -27.71 0.16 5.67
CA LEU A 13 -27.59 1.62 5.89
C LEU A 13 -27.61 2.08 7.37
N GLY A 14 -26.46 1.99 8.04
CA GLY A 14 -25.98 3.06 8.93
C GLY A 14 -26.32 3.05 10.42
N THR A 15 -27.06 2.08 10.95
CA THR A 15 -27.53 2.09 12.35
C THR A 15 -27.49 0.69 12.97
N GLY A 16 -27.28 0.59 14.28
CA GLY A 16 -26.91 -0.63 15.02
C GLY A 16 -27.65 -1.93 14.64
N LEU A 17 -26.90 -3.03 14.61
CA LEU A 17 -27.40 -4.38 14.42
C LEU A 17 -27.79 -4.99 15.77
N ALA A 18 -29.06 -5.37 15.89
CA ALA A 18 -29.53 -6.32 16.88
C ALA A 18 -28.98 -7.71 16.52
N VAL A 19 -28.05 -8.23 17.33
CA VAL A 19 -27.72 -9.65 17.35
C VAL A 19 -28.58 -10.26 18.45
N ALA A 20 -29.50 -11.15 18.07
CA ALA A 20 -30.33 -11.88 19.01
C ALA A 20 -29.41 -12.58 20.03
N ASP A 21 -29.60 -12.23 21.31
CA ASP A 21 -28.92 -12.77 22.50
C ASP A 21 -27.54 -12.19 22.89
N GLU A 22 -27.13 -11.04 22.33
CA GLU A 22 -25.88 -10.35 22.75
C GLU A 22 -26.14 -8.93 23.27
N PRO A 23 -25.26 -8.37 24.14
CA PRO A 23 -25.46 -7.04 24.70
C PRO A 23 -25.57 -6.01 23.58
N PHE A 24 -26.73 -5.39 23.52
CA PHE A 24 -27.09 -4.44 22.49
C PHE A 24 -26.16 -3.22 22.56
N ILE A 25 -25.59 -2.83 21.43
CA ILE A 25 -24.92 -1.53 21.33
C ILE A 25 -25.99 -0.50 21.00
N ASP A 26 -26.42 0.22 22.04
CA ASP A 26 -27.42 1.28 21.90
C ASP A 26 -26.89 2.46 21.05
N SER A 27 -25.58 2.71 21.10
CA SER A 27 -24.93 3.80 20.38
C SER A 27 -23.44 3.54 20.13
N TRP A 28 -23.01 3.63 18.87
CA TRP A 28 -21.59 3.58 18.50
C TRP A 28 -20.81 4.76 19.09
N GLU A 29 -21.43 5.92 19.20
CA GLU A 29 -20.80 7.10 19.78
C GLU A 29 -20.52 6.91 21.28
N ASP A 30 -21.43 6.26 22.00
CA ASP A 30 -21.27 5.99 23.43
C ASP A 30 -20.17 4.97 23.67
N LEU A 31 -20.14 3.92 22.84
CA LEU A 31 -19.07 2.94 22.87
C LEU A 31 -17.72 3.58 22.53
N ALA A 32 -17.68 4.48 21.55
CA ALA A 32 -16.46 5.20 21.19
C ALA A 32 -15.97 6.11 22.32
N ARG A 33 -16.88 6.82 23.00
CA ARG A 33 -16.56 7.66 24.17
C ARG A 33 -16.03 6.82 25.33
N ALA A 34 -16.65 5.67 25.61
CA ALA A 34 -16.16 4.73 26.63
C ALA A 34 -14.76 4.21 26.28
N ALA A 35 -14.56 3.80 25.03
CA ALA A 35 -13.28 3.33 24.51
C ALA A 35 -12.18 4.40 24.58
N TRP A 36 -12.51 5.65 24.28
CA TRP A 36 -11.54 6.74 24.42
C TRP A 36 -11.12 6.98 25.86
N ARG A 37 -12.06 7.01 26.80
CA ARG A 37 -11.74 7.17 28.23
C ARG A 37 -10.82 6.06 28.73
N CYS A 38 -10.99 4.82 28.25
CA CYS A 38 -10.10 3.70 28.59
C CYS A 38 -8.65 3.96 28.14
N LEU A 39 -8.45 4.55 26.96
CA LEU A 39 -7.10 4.88 26.47
C LEU A 39 -6.51 6.12 27.16
N GLU A 40 -7.33 7.12 27.52
CA GLU A 40 -6.86 8.31 28.27
C GLU A 40 -6.42 7.97 29.70
N THR A 41 -7.11 7.02 30.33
CA THR A 41 -6.84 6.61 31.72
C THR A 41 -5.83 5.46 31.85
N GLY A 42 -5.59 4.74 30.75
CA GLY A 42 -4.73 3.57 30.69
C GLY A 42 -3.25 3.91 30.49
N GLN A 43 -2.53 4.26 31.56
CA GLN A 43 -1.07 4.27 31.51
C GLN A 43 -0.52 2.84 31.71
N GLY A 44 0.07 2.25 30.66
CA GLY A 44 0.98 1.10 30.79
C GLY A 44 0.39 -0.31 30.83
N HIS A 45 -0.89 -0.51 30.47
CA HIS A 45 -1.47 -1.86 30.32
C HIS A 45 -1.44 -2.33 28.87
N GLU A 46 -1.38 -3.65 28.64
CA GLU A 46 -1.66 -4.22 27.31
C GLU A 46 -3.02 -3.71 26.82
N ASP A 47 -3.09 -3.08 25.65
CA ASP A 47 -4.24 -2.29 25.19
C ASP A 47 -5.58 -3.04 25.21
N TYR A 48 -5.53 -4.37 25.08
CA TYR A 48 -6.71 -5.23 25.19
C TYR A 48 -7.35 -5.19 26.60
N GLN A 49 -6.56 -5.13 27.67
CA GLN A 49 -7.05 -5.10 29.04
C GLN A 49 -7.80 -3.79 29.35
N LEU A 50 -7.42 -2.69 28.67
CA LEU A 50 -8.09 -1.40 28.80
C LEU A 50 -9.54 -1.48 28.31
N PHE A 51 -9.78 -2.12 27.17
CA PHE A 51 -11.13 -2.26 26.60
C PHE A 51 -11.98 -3.33 27.29
N ALA A 52 -11.38 -4.29 27.99
CA ALA A 52 -12.11 -5.32 28.74
C ALA A 52 -12.95 -4.73 29.89
N ALA A 53 -12.69 -3.49 30.32
CA ALA A 53 -13.53 -2.76 31.27
C ALA A 53 -14.89 -2.32 30.68
N ILE A 54 -15.05 -2.37 29.35
CA ILE A 54 -16.27 -1.98 28.65
C ILE A 54 -17.20 -3.20 28.53
N PRO A 55 -18.39 -3.22 29.18
CA PRO A 55 -19.21 -4.43 29.27
C PRO A 55 -19.61 -5.03 27.90
N PRO A 56 -20.03 -4.24 26.88
CA PRO A 56 -20.28 -4.78 25.55
C PRO A 56 -19.04 -5.46 24.93
N TYR A 57 -17.86 -4.88 25.11
CA TYR A 57 -16.61 -5.42 24.58
C TYR A 57 -16.20 -6.73 25.29
N SER A 58 -16.20 -6.73 26.62
CA SER A 58 -15.85 -7.90 27.43
C SER A 58 -16.78 -9.10 27.18
N SER A 59 -18.09 -8.82 27.06
CA SER A 59 -19.08 -9.82 26.73
C SER A 59 -18.86 -10.41 25.34
N ALA A 60 -18.57 -9.58 24.34
CA ALA A 60 -18.27 -10.03 22.99
C ALA A 60 -16.98 -10.86 22.90
N ILE A 61 -15.98 -10.58 23.73
CA ILE A 61 -14.80 -11.46 23.82
C ILE A 61 -15.19 -12.82 24.39
N THR A 62 -15.93 -12.83 25.50
CA THR A 62 -16.36 -14.07 26.17
C THR A 62 -17.21 -14.93 25.24
N ALA A 63 -18.14 -14.30 24.50
CA ALA A 63 -18.97 -14.94 23.49
C ALA A 63 -18.22 -15.28 22.19
N ARG A 64 -16.99 -14.80 22.02
CA ARG A 64 -16.22 -14.87 20.77
C ARG A 64 -16.97 -14.29 19.56
N ASN A 65 -17.71 -13.19 19.76
CA ASN A 65 -18.50 -12.55 18.71
C ASN A 65 -17.59 -11.81 17.70
N LYS A 66 -17.16 -12.54 16.68
CA LYS A 66 -16.38 -11.99 15.56
C LYS A 66 -17.15 -10.91 14.79
N THR A 67 -18.46 -11.04 14.66
CA THR A 67 -19.30 -10.11 13.90
C THR A 67 -19.25 -8.73 14.50
N LEU A 68 -19.35 -8.61 15.82
CA LEU A 68 -19.26 -7.32 16.48
C LEU A 68 -17.91 -6.65 16.21
N PHE A 69 -16.80 -7.38 16.40
CA PHE A 69 -15.48 -6.81 16.19
C PHE A 69 -15.26 -6.40 14.73
N TRP A 70 -15.79 -7.16 13.77
CA TRP A 70 -15.82 -6.75 12.38
C TRP A 70 -16.60 -5.45 12.17
N GLU A 71 -17.77 -5.29 12.77
CA GLU A 71 -18.53 -4.04 12.69
C GLU A 71 -17.79 -2.86 13.34
N MET A 72 -17.10 -3.09 14.45
CA MET A 72 -16.23 -2.09 15.08
C MET A 72 -15.11 -1.63 14.14
N THR A 73 -14.44 -2.55 13.42
CA THR A 73 -13.40 -2.20 12.43
C THR A 73 -13.90 -1.36 11.26
N ARG A 74 -15.23 -1.29 11.04
CA ARG A 74 -15.85 -0.49 9.98
C ARG A 74 -16.23 0.92 10.43
N GLN A 75 -16.17 1.22 11.74
CA GLN A 75 -16.56 2.52 12.31
C GLN A 75 -15.50 3.61 12.07
N ARG A 76 -15.20 3.95 10.81
CA ARG A 76 -14.12 4.90 10.45
C ARG A 76 -14.25 6.29 11.11
N LYS A 77 -15.47 6.71 11.44
CA LYS A 77 -15.72 7.97 12.18
C LYS A 77 -15.21 7.93 13.63
N HIS A 78 -14.95 6.74 14.15
CA HIS A 78 -14.48 6.49 15.51
C HIS A 78 -13.23 5.61 15.48
N PRO A 79 -12.03 6.18 15.23
CA PRO A 79 -10.79 5.41 15.10
C PRO A 79 -10.49 4.49 16.29
N VAL A 80 -10.88 4.89 17.50
CA VAL A 80 -10.75 4.05 18.71
C VAL A 80 -11.56 2.75 18.63
N LEU A 81 -12.74 2.79 18.01
CA LEU A 81 -13.53 1.57 17.81
C LEU A 81 -12.90 0.67 16.76
N VAL A 82 -12.31 1.25 15.72
CA VAL A 82 -11.57 0.47 14.72
C VAL A 82 -10.42 -0.28 15.38
N TYR A 83 -9.67 0.41 16.23
CA TYR A 83 -8.57 -0.17 16.99
C TYR A 83 -9.04 -1.25 17.98
N ALA A 84 -10.08 -0.96 18.78
CA ALA A 84 -10.65 -1.94 19.71
C ALA A 84 -11.20 -3.17 18.96
N GLY A 85 -11.89 -2.99 17.83
CA GLY A 85 -12.36 -4.08 16.98
C GLY A 85 -11.20 -4.96 16.48
N PHE A 86 -10.11 -4.34 16.04
CA PHE A 86 -8.90 -5.06 15.65
C PHE A 86 -8.30 -5.88 16.80
N LEU A 87 -8.16 -5.30 18.00
CA LEU A 87 -7.66 -6.03 19.17
C LEU A 87 -8.60 -7.17 19.58
N GLY A 88 -9.91 -6.97 19.44
CA GLY A 88 -10.91 -8.00 19.70
C GLY A 88 -10.77 -9.16 18.74
N LEU A 89 -10.66 -8.90 17.43
CA LEU A 89 -10.35 -9.92 16.42
C LEU A 89 -9.03 -10.62 16.71
N ARG A 90 -7.98 -9.89 17.10
CA ARG A 90 -6.69 -10.50 17.48
C ARG A 90 -6.84 -11.54 18.59
N LYS A 91 -7.75 -11.30 19.54
CA LYS A 91 -8.01 -12.21 20.66
C LYS A 91 -8.88 -13.40 20.27
N VAL A 92 -9.95 -13.18 19.49
CA VAL A 92 -10.97 -14.22 19.23
C VAL A 92 -10.76 -14.99 17.92
N SER A 93 -10.03 -14.40 16.96
CA SER A 93 -9.82 -14.93 15.62
C SER A 93 -8.57 -14.35 14.94
N PRO A 94 -7.40 -15.01 15.10
CA PRO A 94 -6.15 -14.53 14.49
C PRO A 94 -6.18 -14.42 12.95
N GLU A 95 -7.02 -15.21 12.28
CA GLU A 95 -7.20 -15.14 10.81
C GLU A 95 -8.01 -13.90 10.40
N ASP A 96 -9.14 -13.64 11.07
CA ASP A 96 -9.95 -12.44 10.80
C ASP A 96 -9.18 -11.16 11.15
N CYS A 97 -8.33 -11.24 12.19
CA CYS A 97 -7.44 -10.15 12.59
C CYS A 97 -6.52 -9.70 11.44
N LEU A 98 -5.99 -10.64 10.65
CA LEU A 98 -5.14 -10.32 9.50
C LEU A 98 -5.87 -9.58 8.39
N GLU A 99 -7.08 -10.04 8.07
CA GLU A 99 -7.89 -9.37 7.07
C GLU A 99 -8.31 -7.97 7.56
N ALA A 100 -8.63 -7.83 8.85
CA ALA A 100 -8.94 -6.55 9.45
C ALA A 100 -7.72 -5.60 9.41
N ALA A 101 -6.53 -6.09 9.78
CA ALA A 101 -5.29 -5.33 9.69
C ALA A 101 -5.03 -4.82 8.28
N SER A 102 -5.19 -5.71 7.28
CA SER A 102 -5.04 -5.37 5.86
C SER A 102 -6.00 -4.25 5.45
N ARG A 103 -7.29 -4.37 5.80
CA ARG A 103 -8.30 -3.35 5.49
C ARG A 103 -8.03 -2.02 6.20
N ILE A 104 -7.60 -2.04 7.45
CA ILE A 104 -7.26 -0.83 8.22
C ILE A 104 -6.11 -0.11 7.54
N VAL A 105 -5.02 -0.81 7.23
CA VAL A 105 -3.84 -0.22 6.61
C VAL A 105 -4.15 0.31 5.20
N LEU A 106 -4.91 -0.43 4.39
CA LEU A 106 -5.26 -0.01 3.02
C LEU A 106 -6.19 1.20 2.94
N GLN A 107 -6.81 1.57 4.05
CA GLN A 107 -7.73 2.70 4.15
C GLN A 107 -7.10 3.93 4.82
N LEU A 108 -5.79 3.86 5.15
CA LEU A 108 -5.06 5.00 5.70
C LEU A 108 -5.01 6.14 4.67
N ASP A 109 -5.54 7.30 5.05
CA ASP A 109 -5.41 8.52 4.26
C ASP A 109 -4.14 9.31 4.65
N GLU A 110 -3.81 10.33 3.87
CA GLU A 110 -2.75 11.29 4.17
C GLU A 110 -3.21 12.20 5.31
N GLY A 111 -3.08 11.73 6.54
CA GLY A 111 -3.49 12.47 7.75
C GLY A 111 -3.96 11.59 8.89
N ALA A 112 -4.38 10.35 8.60
CA ALA A 112 -4.73 9.36 9.60
C ALA A 112 -3.56 9.10 10.54
N SER A 113 -3.82 9.13 11.86
CA SER A 113 -2.82 8.87 12.88
C SER A 113 -2.26 7.45 12.72
N LEU A 114 -0.99 7.37 12.35
CA LEU A 114 -0.18 6.15 12.36
C LEU A 114 -0.16 5.45 13.73
N GLN A 115 -0.50 6.15 14.82
CA GLN A 115 -0.44 5.57 16.16
C GLN A 115 -1.45 4.43 16.35
N LEU A 116 -2.69 4.56 15.85
CA LEU A 116 -3.71 3.52 16.03
C LEU A 116 -3.59 2.38 15.00
N SER A 117 -2.94 2.65 13.86
CA SER A 117 -2.67 1.64 12.83
C SER A 117 -1.33 0.95 13.03
N GLY A 118 -0.47 1.44 13.92
CA GLY A 118 0.85 0.85 14.20
C GLY A 118 0.80 -0.62 14.59
N ASP A 119 -0.19 -1.02 15.39
CA ASP A 119 -0.37 -2.44 15.74
C ASP A 119 -0.87 -3.27 14.56
N ALA A 120 -1.74 -2.73 13.71
CA ALA A 120 -2.17 -3.41 12.50
C ALA A 120 -0.99 -3.61 11.54
N VAL A 121 -0.13 -2.59 11.40
CA VAL A 121 1.12 -2.65 10.64
C VAL A 121 2.06 -3.71 11.23
N ALA A 122 2.25 -3.71 12.55
CA ALA A 122 3.08 -4.70 13.23
C ALA A 122 2.53 -6.13 13.06
N GLU A 123 1.21 -6.30 13.07
CA GLU A 123 0.54 -7.59 12.89
C GLU A 123 0.75 -8.16 11.48
N LEU A 124 0.79 -7.29 10.45
CA LEU A 124 1.10 -7.64 9.06
C LEU A 124 2.58 -7.95 8.84
N ALA A 125 3.47 -7.28 9.57
CA ALA A 125 4.91 -7.50 9.49
C ALA A 125 5.37 -8.82 10.12
N ARG A 126 4.54 -9.46 10.96
CA ARG A 126 4.89 -10.73 11.60
C ARG A 126 5.04 -11.86 10.57
N PRO A 127 6.12 -12.66 10.63
CA PRO A 127 6.24 -13.87 9.82
C PRO A 127 5.11 -14.85 10.11
N ARG A 128 4.59 -15.49 9.06
CA ARG A 128 3.50 -16.48 9.15
C ARG A 128 3.70 -17.64 8.18
N PRO A 129 3.01 -18.77 8.42
CA PRO A 129 2.96 -19.84 7.42
C PRO A 129 2.47 -19.30 6.07
N GLN A 130 3.12 -19.75 4.99
CA GLN A 130 2.78 -19.34 3.62
C GLN A 130 1.29 -19.49 3.28
N PRO A 131 0.57 -20.58 3.66
CA PRO A 131 -0.85 -20.72 3.33
C PRO A 131 -1.73 -19.60 3.92
N THR A 132 -1.45 -19.19 5.16
CA THR A 132 -2.17 -18.10 5.83
C THR A 132 -1.89 -16.76 5.14
N PHE A 133 -0.64 -16.54 4.73
CA PHE A 133 -0.25 -15.36 3.96
C PHE A 133 -0.95 -15.32 2.59
N ASP A 134 -0.95 -16.45 1.87
CA ASP A 134 -1.55 -16.57 0.55
C ASP A 134 -3.06 -16.29 0.59
N GLN A 135 -3.76 -16.79 1.61
CA GLN A 135 -5.19 -16.54 1.82
C GLN A 135 -5.47 -15.05 2.08
N MET A 136 -4.69 -14.41 2.97
CA MET A 136 -4.81 -12.99 3.27
C MET A 136 -4.52 -12.12 2.04
N MET A 137 -3.48 -12.46 1.25
CA MET A 137 -3.20 -11.76 0.01
C MET A 137 -4.31 -11.96 -1.02
N ALA A 138 -4.86 -13.17 -1.16
CA ALA A 138 -5.93 -13.44 -2.12
C ALA A 138 -7.20 -12.62 -1.86
N SER A 139 -7.60 -12.42 -0.60
CA SER A 139 -8.72 -11.56 -0.24
C SER A 139 -8.38 -10.07 -0.38
N THR A 140 -7.21 -9.68 0.11
CA THR A 140 -6.77 -8.28 0.16
C THR A 140 -6.54 -7.68 -1.22
N MET A 141 -5.91 -8.44 -2.13
CA MET A 141 -5.63 -7.99 -3.49
C MET A 141 -6.89 -7.77 -4.34
N ARG A 142 -8.07 -8.21 -3.89
CA ARG A 142 -9.35 -8.02 -4.58
C ARG A 142 -10.16 -6.84 -4.05
N LEU A 143 -9.65 -6.11 -3.06
CA LEU A 143 -10.33 -4.93 -2.53
C LEU A 143 -10.39 -3.83 -3.60
N SER A 144 -11.57 -3.25 -3.78
CA SER A 144 -11.82 -2.21 -4.79
C SER A 144 -11.39 -0.82 -4.35
N SER A 145 -11.35 -0.56 -3.03
CA SER A 145 -11.01 0.74 -2.45
C SER A 145 -9.74 0.63 -1.64
N VAL A 146 -8.67 1.24 -2.16
CA VAL A 146 -7.37 1.36 -1.51
C VAL A 146 -6.87 2.78 -1.70
N THR A 147 -6.23 3.34 -0.69
CA THR A 147 -5.46 4.58 -0.82
C THR A 147 -4.05 4.25 -1.29
N GLU A 148 -3.37 5.19 -1.94
CA GLU A 148 -1.97 5.00 -2.35
C GLU A 148 -1.04 4.87 -1.13
N THR A 149 -1.22 5.72 -0.13
CA THR A 149 -0.50 5.64 1.15
C THR A 149 -0.71 4.30 1.82
N GLY A 150 -1.96 3.84 1.90
CA GLY A 150 -2.30 2.55 2.49
C GLY A 150 -1.70 1.38 1.72
N ALA A 151 -1.76 1.40 0.39
CA ALA A 151 -1.15 0.37 -0.46
C ALA A 151 0.38 0.31 -0.32
N SER A 152 1.03 1.48 -0.29
CA SER A 152 2.48 1.59 -0.08
C SER A 152 2.91 1.04 1.28
N VAL A 153 2.21 1.43 2.36
CA VAL A 153 2.48 0.95 3.72
C VAL A 153 2.20 -0.56 3.81
N PHE A 154 1.04 -1.00 3.33
CA PHE A 154 0.63 -2.41 3.34
C PHE A 154 1.70 -3.29 2.71
N VAL A 155 2.05 -3.07 1.44
CA VAL A 155 3.05 -3.89 0.76
C VAL A 155 4.44 -3.70 1.37
N GLY A 156 4.75 -2.47 1.80
CA GLY A 156 6.05 -2.12 2.35
C GLY A 156 6.40 -2.84 3.66
N VAL A 157 5.41 -3.30 4.43
CA VAL A 157 5.64 -4.01 5.70
C VAL A 157 5.54 -5.53 5.59
N LEU A 158 5.07 -6.07 4.47
CA LEU A 158 4.96 -7.52 4.30
C LEU A 158 6.34 -8.19 4.24
N PRO A 159 6.51 -9.38 4.86
CA PRO A 159 7.75 -10.14 4.74
C PRO A 159 8.06 -10.48 3.28
N ARG A 160 9.21 -10.00 2.79
CA ARG A 160 9.60 -10.10 1.37
C ARG A 160 9.58 -11.54 0.85
N GLU A 161 10.11 -12.49 1.61
CA GLU A 161 10.16 -13.90 1.21
C GLU A 161 8.76 -14.50 1.01
N LEU A 162 7.80 -14.14 1.87
CA LEU A 162 6.40 -14.57 1.72
C LEU A 162 5.77 -13.92 0.48
N LEU A 163 6.06 -12.64 0.24
CA LEU A 163 5.57 -11.90 -0.92
C LEU A 163 6.08 -12.49 -2.24
N LEU A 164 7.37 -12.85 -2.31
CA LEU A 164 7.96 -13.52 -3.48
C LEU A 164 7.29 -14.87 -3.75
N ASN A 165 7.18 -15.71 -2.72
CA ASN A 165 6.57 -17.04 -2.83
C ASN A 165 5.10 -16.97 -3.25
N TRP A 166 4.36 -16.00 -2.71
CA TRP A 166 2.99 -15.73 -3.11
C TRP A 166 2.94 -15.28 -4.57
N PHE A 167 3.73 -14.27 -4.96
CA PHE A 167 3.73 -13.73 -6.32
C PHE A 167 4.04 -14.80 -7.36
N LYS A 168 4.94 -15.74 -7.05
CA LYS A 168 5.26 -16.88 -7.90
C LYS A 168 4.03 -17.71 -8.26
N LYS A 169 3.17 -17.99 -7.29
CA LYS A 169 2.03 -18.93 -7.41
C LYS A 169 0.69 -18.25 -7.71
N ALA A 170 0.56 -16.96 -7.39
CA ALA A 170 -0.71 -16.27 -7.46
C ALA A 170 -1.26 -16.16 -8.89
N ASP A 171 -2.57 -16.38 -9.05
CA ASP A 171 -3.30 -15.95 -10.23
C ASP A 171 -3.57 -14.44 -10.10
N LEU A 172 -2.92 -13.65 -10.95
CA LEU A 172 -2.98 -12.19 -10.88
C LEU A 172 -4.21 -11.60 -11.59
N ALA A 173 -5.00 -12.44 -12.27
CA ALA A 173 -6.20 -12.00 -12.96
C ALA A 173 -7.24 -11.43 -11.97
N GLY A 174 -7.79 -10.25 -12.29
CA GLY A 174 -8.81 -9.61 -11.46
C GLY A 174 -8.30 -8.99 -10.15
N MET A 175 -6.98 -8.92 -9.94
CA MET A 175 -6.41 -8.20 -8.79
C MET A 175 -6.46 -6.68 -8.99
N ASN A 176 -6.51 -5.96 -7.86
CA ASN A 176 -6.36 -4.52 -7.80
C ASN A 176 -4.98 -4.13 -8.34
N GLN A 177 -4.99 -3.37 -9.43
CA GLN A 177 -3.78 -3.01 -10.17
C GLN A 177 -2.88 -2.04 -9.40
N THR A 178 -3.43 -1.19 -8.53
CA THR A 178 -2.64 -0.30 -7.67
C THR A 178 -1.84 -1.11 -6.66
N LEU A 179 -2.46 -2.09 -6.01
CA LEU A 179 -1.73 -2.98 -5.11
C LEU A 179 -0.68 -3.80 -5.86
N LEU A 180 -1.03 -4.31 -7.04
CA LEU A 180 -0.10 -5.08 -7.86
C LEU A 180 1.12 -4.24 -8.28
N ALA A 181 0.91 -2.96 -8.58
CA ALA A 181 1.98 -2.01 -8.89
C ALA A 181 2.96 -1.86 -7.70
N TYR A 182 2.46 -1.71 -6.47
CA TYR A 182 3.31 -1.67 -5.27
C TYR A 182 4.00 -3.00 -4.97
N VAL A 183 3.36 -4.14 -5.23
CA VAL A 183 3.99 -5.46 -5.12
C VAL A 183 5.18 -5.55 -6.07
N VAL A 184 4.99 -5.16 -7.34
CA VAL A 184 6.07 -5.14 -8.33
C VAL A 184 7.20 -4.22 -7.90
N ASP A 185 6.87 -3.02 -7.41
CA ASP A 185 7.85 -2.06 -6.89
C ASP A 185 8.65 -2.65 -5.72
N SER A 186 7.99 -3.32 -4.78
CA SER A 186 8.65 -3.99 -3.66
C SER A 186 9.58 -5.12 -4.13
N ILE A 187 9.19 -5.88 -5.15
CA ILE A 187 9.99 -7.01 -5.66
C ILE A 187 11.18 -6.53 -6.50
N LYS A 188 10.98 -5.60 -7.45
CA LYS A 188 12.03 -5.09 -8.36
C LYS A 188 12.85 -3.95 -7.76
N GLY A 189 12.21 -2.97 -7.14
CA GLY A 189 12.85 -1.75 -6.65
C GLY A 189 13.67 -1.95 -5.37
N ARG A 190 13.27 -2.89 -4.51
CA ARG A 190 13.97 -3.20 -3.24
C ARG A 190 14.74 -4.51 -3.26
N GLY A 191 14.59 -5.32 -4.31
CA GLY A 191 15.16 -6.65 -4.43
C GLY A 191 16.36 -6.71 -5.38
N GLY A 192 17.29 -7.61 -5.11
CA GLY A 192 18.25 -8.06 -6.12
C GLY A 192 17.56 -8.84 -7.26
N PRO A 193 18.32 -9.25 -8.29
CA PRO A 193 17.79 -10.00 -9.44
C PRO A 193 16.91 -11.19 -9.02
N GLN A 194 15.77 -11.37 -9.70
CA GLN A 194 14.84 -12.49 -9.48
C GLN A 194 14.68 -13.30 -10.78
N PRO A 195 15.66 -14.14 -11.16
CA PRO A 195 15.65 -14.81 -12.47
C PRO A 195 14.44 -15.73 -12.67
N ASP A 196 13.97 -16.39 -11.61
CA ASP A 196 12.85 -17.33 -11.66
C ASP A 196 11.48 -16.65 -11.72
N LEU A 197 11.41 -15.33 -11.49
CA LEU A 197 10.19 -14.51 -11.60
C LEU A 197 10.22 -13.54 -12.77
N ALA A 198 11.34 -13.41 -13.48
CA ALA A 198 11.56 -12.39 -14.50
C ALA A 198 10.42 -12.33 -15.53
N GLN A 199 10.07 -13.47 -16.12
CA GLN A 199 9.00 -13.55 -17.12
C GLN A 199 7.63 -13.10 -16.57
N LYS A 200 7.28 -13.51 -15.35
CA LYS A 200 6.00 -13.15 -14.71
C LYS A 200 5.97 -11.68 -14.29
N LEU A 201 7.10 -11.15 -13.82
CA LEU A 201 7.24 -9.73 -13.49
C LEU A 201 7.11 -8.87 -14.75
N ASP A 202 7.80 -9.22 -15.82
CA ASP A 202 7.76 -8.45 -17.07
C ASP A 202 6.35 -8.49 -17.69
N ALA A 203 5.69 -9.66 -17.71
CA ALA A 203 4.30 -9.75 -18.15
C ALA A 203 3.33 -8.93 -17.29
N THR A 204 3.56 -8.90 -15.97
CA THR A 204 2.76 -8.07 -15.04
C THR A 204 2.97 -6.59 -15.32
N ILE A 205 4.22 -6.15 -15.47
CA ILE A 205 4.60 -4.76 -15.76
C ILE A 205 3.95 -4.28 -17.06
N GLU A 206 4.02 -5.07 -18.12
CA GLU A 206 3.34 -4.79 -19.39
C GLU A 206 1.82 -4.66 -19.22
N GLY A 207 1.22 -5.47 -18.34
CA GLY A 207 -0.19 -5.36 -17.98
C GLY A 207 -0.55 -4.02 -17.33
N LEU A 208 0.33 -3.48 -16.48
CA LEU A 208 0.09 -2.22 -15.76
C LEU A 208 0.01 -1.00 -16.69
N ALA A 209 0.63 -1.03 -17.87
CA ALA A 209 0.56 0.04 -18.87
C ALA A 209 -0.89 0.41 -19.27
N LYS A 210 -1.82 -0.53 -19.15
CA LYS A 210 -3.22 -0.34 -19.55
C LYS A 210 -4.03 0.41 -18.49
N THR A 211 -3.58 0.43 -17.24
CA THR A 211 -4.35 0.96 -16.10
C THR A 211 -3.95 2.39 -15.73
N PRO A 212 -4.88 3.37 -15.70
CA PRO A 212 -4.59 4.76 -15.34
C PRO A 212 -3.93 4.94 -13.96
N GLY A 213 -3.28 6.08 -13.74
CA GLY A 213 -2.65 6.43 -12.47
C GLY A 213 -1.33 5.69 -12.20
N LEU A 214 -1.10 5.34 -10.94
CA LEU A 214 0.14 4.73 -10.45
C LEU A 214 0.58 3.44 -11.20
N PRO A 215 -0.31 2.51 -11.59
CA PRO A 215 0.08 1.35 -12.39
C PRO A 215 0.86 1.70 -13.67
N ARG A 216 0.38 2.67 -14.47
CA ARG A 216 1.09 3.17 -15.66
C ARG A 216 2.44 3.78 -15.32
N LEU A 217 2.53 4.49 -14.21
CA LEU A 217 3.80 5.03 -13.74
C LEU A 217 4.80 3.91 -13.45
N MET A 218 4.38 2.84 -12.76
CA MET A 218 5.23 1.68 -12.48
C MET A 218 5.68 0.97 -13.76
N TYR A 219 4.81 0.88 -14.78
CA TYR A 219 5.25 0.42 -16.10
C TYR A 219 6.44 1.24 -16.61
N LEU A 220 6.34 2.57 -16.59
CA LEU A 220 7.42 3.44 -17.07
C LEU A 220 8.69 3.36 -16.22
N SER A 221 8.58 3.18 -14.90
CA SER A 221 9.75 3.09 -14.01
C SER A 221 10.59 1.83 -14.23
N TYR A 222 9.98 0.75 -14.70
CA TYR A 222 10.65 -0.54 -14.87
C TYR A 222 10.82 -0.98 -16.32
N SER A 223 10.26 -0.25 -17.28
CA SER A 223 10.43 -0.49 -18.71
C SER A 223 11.61 0.26 -19.27
N ARG A 224 12.20 -0.27 -20.34
CA ARG A 224 13.28 0.44 -21.03
C ARG A 224 12.70 1.52 -21.94
N PRO A 225 13.39 2.65 -22.15
CA PRO A 225 12.89 3.70 -23.04
C PRO A 225 12.72 3.28 -24.50
N ASP A 226 13.39 2.22 -24.95
CA ASP A 226 13.25 1.62 -26.28
C ASP A 226 12.07 0.64 -26.39
N SER A 227 11.32 0.40 -25.32
CA SER A 227 10.18 -0.51 -25.32
C SER A 227 9.07 0.02 -26.22
N PRO A 228 8.39 -0.86 -26.99
CA PRO A 228 7.25 -0.46 -27.79
C PRO A 228 6.19 0.13 -26.85
N ASN A 229 5.71 1.34 -27.15
CA ASN A 229 4.77 2.15 -26.36
C ASN A 229 5.36 3.00 -25.23
N PHE A 230 6.66 2.96 -24.92
CA PHE A 230 7.21 3.77 -23.81
C PHE A 230 6.90 5.27 -23.96
N GLU A 231 7.21 5.87 -25.11
CA GLU A 231 6.94 7.30 -25.34
C GLU A 231 5.44 7.64 -25.32
N ALA A 232 4.60 6.75 -25.86
CA ALA A 232 3.16 6.95 -25.89
C ALA A 232 2.57 6.95 -24.46
N ILE A 233 2.99 5.99 -23.63
CA ILE A 233 2.57 5.91 -22.22
C ILE A 233 3.17 7.04 -21.40
N LEU A 234 4.44 7.42 -21.64
CA LEU A 234 5.09 8.56 -20.99
C LEU A 234 4.29 9.84 -21.22
N LYS A 235 3.86 10.10 -22.46
CA LYS A 235 3.03 11.25 -22.77
C LYS A 235 1.72 11.24 -21.96
N ILE A 236 1.03 10.09 -21.91
CA ILE A 236 -0.22 9.94 -21.14
C ILE A 236 0.01 10.23 -19.65
N VAL A 237 1.08 9.69 -19.06
CA VAL A 237 1.42 9.89 -17.64
C VAL A 237 1.77 11.34 -17.34
N LEU A 238 2.51 12.00 -18.22
CA LEU A 238 2.83 13.43 -18.06
C LEU A 238 1.55 14.29 -18.09
N GLU A 239 0.59 13.94 -18.95
CA GLU A 239 -0.71 14.60 -19.09
C GLU A 239 -1.73 14.23 -18.00
N ASP A 240 -1.44 13.24 -17.13
CA ASP A 240 -2.35 12.79 -16.08
C ASP A 240 -2.34 13.74 -14.86
N GLU A 241 -3.34 14.61 -14.80
CA GLU A 241 -3.49 15.59 -13.70
C GLU A 241 -3.86 14.95 -12.35
N SER A 242 -4.25 13.66 -12.30
CA SER A 242 -4.43 12.97 -11.02
C SER A 242 -3.10 12.64 -10.34
N LEU A 243 -1.99 12.64 -11.08
CA LEU A 243 -0.65 12.40 -10.57
C LEU A 243 0.02 13.71 -10.15
N ARG A 244 0.57 13.71 -8.94
CA ARG A 244 1.35 14.81 -8.35
C ARG A 244 2.79 14.75 -8.86
N PRO A 245 3.26 15.76 -9.61
CA PRO A 245 4.60 15.71 -10.19
C PRO A 245 5.74 15.61 -9.16
N ASP A 246 5.61 16.32 -8.05
CA ASP A 246 6.61 16.40 -6.97
C ASP A 246 6.74 15.10 -6.17
N ARG A 247 5.66 14.32 -6.07
CA ARG A 247 5.65 13.05 -5.35
C ARG A 247 5.71 11.84 -6.28
N ASP A 248 4.77 11.75 -7.20
CA ASP A 248 4.53 10.52 -7.98
C ASP A 248 5.57 10.40 -9.09
N LEU A 249 5.86 11.48 -9.82
CA LEU A 249 6.84 11.42 -10.92
C LEU A 249 8.30 11.40 -10.43
N PHE A 250 8.56 11.56 -9.13
CA PHE A 250 9.90 11.59 -8.57
C PHE A 250 10.69 10.31 -8.90
N HIS A 251 10.09 9.13 -8.68
CA HIS A 251 10.77 7.87 -8.97
C HIS A 251 11.03 7.70 -10.48
N LEU A 252 10.05 8.06 -11.32
CA LEU A 252 10.22 8.05 -12.77
C LEU A 252 11.36 8.98 -13.22
N ALA A 253 11.47 10.18 -12.63
CA ALA A 253 12.57 11.10 -12.89
C ALA A 253 13.91 10.52 -12.43
N LEU A 254 13.98 9.92 -11.23
CA LEU A 254 15.19 9.26 -10.74
C LEU A 254 15.74 8.21 -11.71
N VAL A 255 14.88 7.45 -12.39
CA VAL A 255 15.34 6.43 -13.33
C VAL A 255 15.61 7.03 -14.72
N HIS A 256 14.69 7.84 -15.24
CA HIS A 256 14.64 8.20 -16.67
C HIS A 256 14.84 9.70 -16.99
N ALA A 257 15.30 10.53 -16.04
CA ALA A 257 15.35 11.98 -16.25
C ALA A 257 16.01 12.45 -17.55
N GLY A 258 17.14 11.86 -17.95
CA GLY A 258 17.85 12.23 -19.18
C GLY A 258 17.08 11.88 -20.46
N PHE A 259 16.32 10.79 -20.44
CA PHE A 259 15.44 10.44 -21.54
C PHE A 259 14.23 11.37 -21.57
N ILE A 260 13.57 11.57 -20.43
CA ILE A 260 12.35 12.40 -20.35
C ILE A 260 12.63 13.82 -20.82
N SER A 261 13.73 14.43 -20.38
CA SER A 261 14.09 15.80 -20.73
C SER A 261 14.34 16.01 -22.23
N SER A 262 14.80 14.97 -22.94
CA SER A 262 15.08 15.02 -24.37
C SER A 262 13.92 14.52 -25.25
N SER A 263 13.00 13.73 -24.66
CA SER A 263 11.92 13.03 -25.36
C SER A 263 10.94 13.96 -26.07
N ASN A 264 10.39 13.48 -27.19
CA ASN A 264 9.29 14.14 -27.88
C ASN A 264 7.99 14.08 -27.05
N ALA A 265 7.82 13.04 -26.24
CA ALA A 265 6.69 12.89 -25.33
C ALA A 265 6.56 14.09 -24.39
N PHE A 266 7.66 14.52 -23.73
CA PHE A 266 7.63 15.67 -22.84
C PHE A 266 7.41 17.00 -23.57
N LYS A 267 8.08 17.19 -24.73
CA LYS A 267 7.90 18.39 -25.56
C LYS A 267 6.46 18.56 -26.04
N ASN A 268 5.84 17.47 -26.46
CA ASN A 268 4.50 17.46 -27.07
C ASN A 268 3.36 17.16 -26.08
N ALA A 269 3.66 16.98 -24.78
CA ALA A 269 2.65 16.78 -23.75
C ALA A 269 1.77 18.01 -23.61
N ARG A 270 0.44 17.81 -23.58
CA ARG A 270 -0.58 18.84 -23.40
C ARG A 270 -0.79 19.12 -21.90
N ILE A 271 0.24 19.69 -21.27
CA ILE A 271 0.24 20.04 -19.84
C ILE A 271 0.28 21.56 -19.65
N SER A 272 -0.23 22.03 -18.51
CA SER A 272 -0.14 23.45 -18.14
C SER A 272 1.32 23.92 -18.01
N ASN A 273 1.55 25.23 -18.18
CA ASN A 273 2.88 25.82 -17.98
C ASN A 273 3.41 25.57 -16.57
N THR A 274 2.55 25.68 -15.55
CA THR A 274 2.90 25.40 -14.16
C THR A 274 3.37 23.97 -13.98
N ARG A 275 2.60 22.98 -14.47
CA ARG A 275 2.98 21.56 -14.40
C ARG A 275 4.28 21.30 -15.14
N ARG A 276 4.47 21.90 -16.31
CA ARG A 276 5.71 21.79 -17.10
C ARG A 276 6.92 22.31 -16.33
N LEU A 277 6.80 23.44 -15.65
CA LEU A 277 7.87 24.02 -14.82
C LEU A 277 8.22 23.08 -13.66
N ILE A 278 7.22 22.58 -12.93
CA ILE A 278 7.45 21.64 -11.81
C ILE A 278 8.19 20.38 -12.29
N ILE A 279 7.77 19.80 -13.42
CA ILE A 279 8.42 18.63 -13.99
C ILE A 279 9.86 18.96 -14.45
N ALA A 280 10.05 20.12 -15.10
CA ALA A 280 11.38 20.54 -15.54
C ALA A 280 12.35 20.75 -14.36
N ASP A 281 11.89 21.38 -13.28
CA ASP A 281 12.66 21.61 -12.06
C ASP A 281 13.02 20.30 -11.36
N LEU A 282 12.07 19.35 -11.30
CA LEU A 282 12.32 18.00 -10.81
C LEU A 282 13.42 17.29 -11.63
N LEU A 283 13.29 17.29 -12.96
CA LEU A 283 14.26 16.66 -13.86
C LEU A 283 15.65 17.30 -13.72
N ALA A 284 15.73 18.63 -13.67
CA ALA A 284 16.97 19.36 -13.48
C ALA A 284 17.63 19.03 -12.13
N SER A 285 16.84 18.95 -11.06
CA SER A 285 17.31 18.59 -9.71
C SER A 285 17.90 17.18 -9.68
N VAL A 286 17.22 16.20 -10.29
CA VAL A 286 17.71 14.82 -10.37
C VAL A 286 18.99 14.72 -11.21
N LEU A 287 19.05 15.40 -12.37
CA LEU A 287 20.23 15.40 -13.24
C LEU A 287 21.44 16.04 -12.56
N ASN A 288 21.24 17.16 -11.86
CA ASN A 288 22.29 17.81 -11.06
C ASN A 288 22.77 16.93 -9.90
N HIS A 289 21.88 16.16 -9.28
CA HIS A 289 22.27 15.22 -8.24
C HIS A 289 23.12 14.07 -8.82
N LYS A 290 22.71 13.49 -9.96
CA LYS A 290 23.45 12.41 -10.63
C LYS A 290 24.84 12.85 -11.10
N SER A 291 24.98 14.08 -11.62
CA SER A 291 26.29 14.60 -12.07
C SER A 291 27.26 14.77 -10.90
N LYS A 292 26.78 15.18 -9.72
CA LYS A 292 27.61 15.29 -8.50
C LYS A 292 28.04 13.96 -7.91
N GLN A 293 27.27 12.89 -8.15
CA GLN A 293 27.57 11.54 -7.65
C GLN A 293 28.53 10.74 -8.56
N THR A 294 28.76 11.20 -9.79
CA THR A 294 29.69 10.53 -10.70
C THR A 294 31.10 11.05 -10.38
N PRO A 295 32.01 10.23 -9.80
CA PRO A 295 33.38 10.67 -9.56
C PRO A 295 34.04 11.06 -10.88
N PRO A 296 34.93 12.08 -10.91
CA PRO A 296 35.59 12.47 -12.14
C PRO A 296 36.35 11.27 -12.69
N THR A 297 36.01 10.88 -13.92
CA THR A 297 36.72 9.86 -14.68
C THR A 297 38.18 10.26 -14.71
N THR A 298 39.04 9.53 -13.98
CA THR A 298 40.47 9.71 -14.03
C THR A 298 40.88 9.42 -15.47
N GLN A 299 41.25 10.46 -16.21
CA GLN A 299 41.82 10.28 -17.54
C GLN A 299 43.05 9.36 -17.39
N PRO A 300 43.23 8.38 -18.29
CA PRO A 300 44.45 7.58 -18.27
C PRO A 300 45.63 8.53 -18.46
N VAL A 301 46.48 8.62 -17.44
CA VAL A 301 47.75 9.33 -17.51
C VAL A 301 48.49 8.76 -18.71
N GLY A 302 48.64 9.57 -19.76
CA GLY A 302 49.41 9.21 -20.93
C GLY A 302 50.79 8.79 -20.48
N LYS A 303 51.18 7.55 -20.80
CA LYS A 303 52.58 7.12 -20.70
C LYS A 303 53.39 8.06 -21.60
N GLN A 304 54.05 9.04 -21.01
CA GLN A 304 55.15 9.74 -21.68
C GLN A 304 56.19 8.68 -22.03
N ALA A 305 56.40 8.50 -23.33
CA ALA A 305 57.50 7.71 -23.85
C ALA A 305 58.80 8.43 -23.48
N ASN A 306 59.54 7.90 -22.51
CA ASN A 306 60.91 8.31 -22.27
C ASN A 306 61.76 7.82 -23.44
N ASN A 307 62.13 8.75 -24.31
CA ASN A 307 63.26 8.58 -25.23
C ASN A 307 64.54 8.52 -24.38
N VAL A 308 65.19 7.36 -24.38
CA VAL A 308 66.57 7.20 -23.93
C VAL A 308 67.46 7.41 -25.16
N PRO A 309 68.44 8.35 -25.15
CA PRO A 309 69.45 8.42 -26.19
C PRO A 309 70.47 7.30 -25.96
N GLY A 310 70.80 6.58 -27.03
CA GLY A 310 71.82 5.54 -27.02
C GLY A 310 73.23 6.13 -27.03
N ASP A 311 74.07 5.54 -26.18
CA ASP A 311 75.51 5.34 -26.41
C ASP A 311 75.75 3.83 -26.58
#